data_AF-A0A6V8E184-F1
#
_entry.id   AF-A0A6V8E184-F1
#
_cell.length_a   1.000
_cell.length_b   1.000
_cell.length_c   1.000
_cell.angle_alpha   90.00
_cell.angle_beta   90.00
_cell.angle_gamma   90.00
#
_symmetry.space_group_name_H-M   'P 1'
#
loop_
_entity.id
_entity.type
_entity.pdbx_description
1 polymer ?
#
loop_
_entity_poly.entity_id
_entity_poly.type
_entity_poly.pdbx_seq_one_letter_code
_entity_poly.pdbx_strand_id
1 'polypeptide(L)'
;MSQEHVATAGPLSVILQSVRMEIDDDDEDIVEVTLNLTNESAIPIGGITATISTSLGSQVEPTAGVSSIGPGLTRSFSFAFKLSDGEWTFSLQGQGQSLTLGPYEADFEFQQAKGRLLGNAVGTSLFSGAFDSDLGDFGNVQERELIDASQVQMSTFYGENAEGGATKISAGTFNNLE
;
A
#
# COMPACT_ATOMS: atom_id res chain seq x y z
N MET A 1 -7.96 -20.24 -7.02
CA MET A 1 -6.89 -19.22 -6.92
C MET A 1 -6.74 -18.90 -5.44
N SER A 2 -5.94 -19.69 -4.73
CA SER A 2 -5.64 -19.45 -3.31
C SER A 2 -4.85 -18.15 -3.20
N GLN A 3 -5.32 -17.23 -2.37
CA GLN A 3 -4.54 -16.06 -1.95
C GLN A 3 -3.42 -16.57 -1.02
N GLU A 4 -2.30 -17.01 -1.59
CA GLU A 4 -1.26 -17.81 -0.87
C GLU A 4 -0.59 -17.10 0.31
N HIS A 5 -0.74 -15.77 0.41
CA HIS A 5 -0.15 -14.98 1.50
C HIS A 5 -1.17 -14.05 2.19
N VAL A 6 -2.42 -14.50 2.28
CA VAL A 6 -3.51 -13.78 2.98
C VAL A 6 -4.16 -14.69 4.01
N ALA A 7 -4.40 -14.17 5.21
CA ALA A 7 -5.17 -14.84 6.25
C ALA A 7 -6.22 -13.90 6.82
N THR A 8 -7.43 -14.42 7.05
CA THR A 8 -8.56 -13.66 7.59
C THR A 8 -9.12 -14.35 8.82
N ALA A 9 -9.41 -13.59 9.89
CA ALA A 9 -10.14 -14.08 11.06
C ALA A 9 -11.16 -13.04 11.51
N GLY A 10 -12.44 -13.37 11.33
CA GLY A 10 -13.54 -12.42 11.56
C GLY A 10 -13.33 -11.15 10.73
N PRO A 11 -13.29 -9.95 11.35
CA PRO A 11 -13.08 -8.69 10.64
C PRO A 11 -11.60 -8.34 10.39
N LEU A 12 -10.65 -9.17 10.81
CA LEU A 12 -9.23 -8.91 10.60
C LEU A 12 -8.74 -9.65 9.36
N SER A 13 -8.03 -8.93 8.50
CA SER A 13 -7.36 -9.47 7.31
C SER A 13 -5.88 -9.12 7.37
N VAL A 14 -5.01 -10.12 7.23
CA VAL A 14 -3.56 -9.94 7.16
C VAL A 14 -3.05 -10.38 5.80
N ILE A 15 -2.18 -9.57 5.23
CA ILE A 15 -1.53 -9.83 3.95
C ILE A 15 -0.02 -9.71 4.15
N LEU A 16 0.75 -10.71 3.69
CA LEU A 16 2.20 -10.60 3.63
C LEU A 16 2.57 -9.56 2.58
N GLN A 17 3.30 -8.53 2.98
CA GLN A 17 3.73 -7.48 2.06
C GLN A 17 5.11 -7.78 1.49
N SER A 18 6.06 -8.15 2.35
CA SER A 18 7.41 -8.48 1.91
C SER A 18 8.12 -9.39 2.90
N VAL A 19 9.00 -10.23 2.35
CA VAL A 19 10.01 -11.01 3.07
C VAL A 19 11.30 -10.87 2.29
N ARG A 20 12.36 -10.45 2.96
CA ARG A 20 13.68 -10.28 2.36
C ARG A 20 14.78 -10.67 3.34
N MET A 21 15.86 -11.19 2.79
CA MET A 21 17.11 -11.39 3.50
C MET A 21 17.90 -10.09 3.47
N GLU A 22 18.36 -9.64 4.64
CA GLU A 22 19.21 -8.47 4.80
C GLU A 22 20.38 -8.83 5.72
N ILE A 23 21.41 -7.99 5.72
CA ILE A 23 22.53 -8.10 6.65
C ILE A 23 22.36 -6.98 7.68
N ASP A 24 22.36 -7.32 8.97
CA ASP A 24 22.29 -6.33 10.04
C ASP A 24 23.61 -5.57 10.23
N ASP A 25 23.64 -4.60 11.15
CA ASP A 25 24.82 -3.78 11.41
C ASP A 25 26.04 -4.60 11.91
N ASP A 26 25.83 -5.86 12.32
CA ASP A 26 26.84 -6.77 12.86
C ASP A 26 27.30 -7.83 11.83
N ASP A 27 27.06 -7.60 10.53
CA ASP A 27 27.36 -8.54 9.43
C ASP A 27 26.63 -9.90 9.53
N GLU A 28 25.51 -9.98 10.26
CA GLU A 28 24.73 -11.21 10.40
C GLU A 28 23.48 -11.22 9.50
N ASP A 29 23.20 -12.37 8.88
CA ASP A 29 21.99 -12.55 8.06
C ASP A 29 20.72 -12.50 8.92
N ILE A 30 19.80 -11.63 8.52
CA ILE A 30 18.48 -11.47 9.13
C ILE A 30 17.37 -11.58 8.10
N VAL A 31 16.23 -12.10 8.54
CA VAL A 31 14.97 -12.09 7.78
C VAL A 31 14.18 -10.87 8.21
N GLU A 32 13.90 -9.96 7.27
CA GLU A 32 12.96 -8.87 7.46
C GLU A 32 11.59 -9.21 6.86
N VAL A 33 10.57 -9.18 7.70
CA VAL A 33 9.19 -9.49 7.31
C VAL A 33 8.31 -8.26 7.54
N THR A 34 7.54 -7.86 6.54
CA THR A 34 6.48 -6.86 6.67
C THR A 34 5.12 -7.46 6.32
N LEU A 35 4.14 -7.27 7.21
CA LEU A 35 2.74 -7.69 7.01
C LEU A 35 1.81 -6.49 7.15
N ASN A 36 0.71 -6.49 6.41
CA ASN A 36 -0.35 -5.50 6.53
C ASN A 36 -1.59 -6.12 7.18
N LEU A 37 -2.00 -5.55 8.32
CA LEU A 37 -3.26 -5.84 8.98
C LEU A 37 -4.31 -4.81 8.57
N THR A 38 -5.49 -5.28 8.15
CA THR A 38 -6.66 -4.46 7.86
C THR A 38 -7.81 -4.84 8.78
N ASN A 39 -8.49 -3.84 9.34
CA ASN A 39 -9.74 -4.03 10.08
C ASN A 39 -10.93 -3.68 9.19
N GLU A 40 -11.67 -4.69 8.80
CA GLU A 40 -12.85 -4.56 7.93
C GLU A 40 -14.15 -4.34 8.71
N SER A 41 -14.11 -4.28 10.04
CA SER A 41 -15.29 -3.95 10.84
C SER A 41 -15.53 -2.44 10.94
N ALA A 42 -16.73 -2.09 11.42
CA ALA A 42 -17.10 -0.73 11.78
C ALA A 42 -16.64 -0.32 13.20
N ILE A 43 -15.93 -1.18 13.94
CA ILE A 43 -15.58 -0.96 15.35
C ILE A 43 -14.05 -1.04 15.53
N PRO A 44 -13.43 -0.19 16.35
CA PRO A 44 -12.01 -0.32 16.68
C PRO A 44 -11.71 -1.67 17.35
N ILE A 45 -10.57 -2.27 17.00
CA ILE A 45 -10.09 -3.52 17.60
C ILE A 45 -8.82 -3.20 18.37
N GLY A 46 -8.82 -3.47 19.67
CA GLY A 46 -7.67 -3.34 20.56
C GLY A 46 -7.18 -4.68 21.10
N GLY A 47 -6.07 -4.66 21.83
CA GLY A 47 -5.45 -5.87 22.36
C GLY A 47 -4.88 -6.76 21.26
N ILE A 48 -4.36 -6.13 20.20
CA ILE A 48 -3.71 -6.84 19.11
C ILE A 48 -2.29 -7.19 19.53
N THR A 49 -1.98 -8.47 19.45
CA THR A 49 -0.64 -9.01 19.68
C THR A 49 -0.25 -9.81 18.45
N ALA A 50 0.88 -9.48 17.85
CA ALA A 50 1.42 -10.14 16.68
C ALA A 50 2.79 -10.72 17.04
N THR A 51 3.06 -11.95 16.64
CA THR A 51 4.34 -12.64 16.94
C THR A 51 4.72 -13.54 15.78
N ILE A 52 6.02 -13.77 15.61
CA ILE A 52 6.54 -14.82 14.72
C ILE A 52 7.09 -15.95 15.58
N SER A 53 6.71 -17.19 15.25
CA SER A 53 7.26 -18.40 15.85
C SER A 53 8.15 -19.09 14.83
N THR A 54 9.40 -19.36 15.20
CA THR A 54 10.36 -20.12 14.40
C THR A 54 10.32 -21.60 14.79
N SER A 55 10.64 -22.50 13.86
CA SER A 55 10.75 -23.94 14.12
C SER A 55 11.84 -24.28 15.14
N LEU A 56 12.82 -23.38 15.32
CA LEU A 56 13.85 -23.41 16.36
C LEU A 56 13.31 -23.11 17.78
N GLY A 57 12.01 -22.82 17.90
CA GLY A 57 11.32 -22.57 19.17
C GLY A 57 11.44 -21.14 19.68
N SER A 58 12.01 -20.22 18.90
CA SER A 58 12.09 -18.81 19.26
C SER A 58 10.83 -18.07 18.86
N GLN A 59 10.31 -17.23 19.77
CA GLN A 59 9.21 -16.31 19.51
C GLN A 59 9.76 -14.89 19.36
N VAL A 60 9.37 -14.22 18.29
CA VAL A 60 9.87 -12.91 17.87
C VAL A 60 8.72 -11.90 17.95
N GLU A 61 8.97 -10.82 18.66
CA GLU A 61 8.07 -9.66 18.75
C GLU A 61 8.33 -8.68 17.60
N PRO A 62 7.32 -7.89 17.17
CA PRO A 62 7.47 -6.94 16.10
C PRO A 62 8.41 -5.80 16.51
N THR A 63 9.31 -5.41 15.61
CA THR A 63 10.15 -4.21 15.77
C THR A 63 9.32 -2.94 15.58
N ALA A 64 8.28 -3.01 14.74
CA ALA A 64 7.27 -1.96 14.59
C ALA A 64 5.88 -2.58 14.41
N GLY A 65 4.86 -1.98 15.02
CA GLY A 65 3.50 -2.49 14.95
C GLY A 65 2.51 -1.64 15.74
N VAL A 66 1.27 -2.14 15.85
CA VAL A 66 0.18 -1.48 16.59
C VAL A 66 -0.52 -2.46 17.53
N SER A 67 -0.95 -1.99 18.70
CA SER A 67 -1.78 -2.76 19.63
C SER A 67 -3.28 -2.51 19.47
N SER A 68 -3.65 -1.58 18.59
CA SER A 68 -5.04 -1.30 18.22
C SER A 68 -5.15 -0.75 16.79
N ILE A 69 -6.31 -0.98 16.16
CA ILE A 69 -6.59 -0.55 14.80
C ILE A 69 -8.04 -0.05 14.69
N GLY A 70 -8.20 1.12 14.08
CA GLY A 70 -9.51 1.71 13.84
C GLY A 70 -10.27 1.03 12.69
N PRO A 71 -11.57 1.32 12.53
CA PRO A 71 -12.41 0.80 11.43
C PRO A 71 -11.86 1.18 10.06
N GLY A 72 -11.79 0.22 9.13
CA GLY A 72 -11.35 0.44 7.75
C GLY A 72 -9.88 0.82 7.57
N LEU A 73 -9.07 0.79 8.65
CA LEU A 73 -7.66 1.14 8.58
C LEU A 73 -6.80 -0.08 8.26
N THR A 74 -5.71 0.18 7.55
CA THR A 74 -4.60 -0.75 7.37
C THR A 74 -3.37 -0.25 8.14
N ARG A 75 -2.68 -1.17 8.80
CA ARG A 75 -1.44 -0.92 9.56
C ARG A 75 -0.44 -2.02 9.30
N SER A 76 0.84 -1.66 9.26
CA SER A 76 1.92 -2.60 9.01
C SER A 76 2.53 -3.11 10.32
N PHE A 77 2.94 -4.36 10.33
CA PHE A 77 3.84 -4.94 11.31
C PHE A 77 5.15 -5.27 10.61
N SER A 78 6.25 -4.93 11.27
CA SER A 78 7.61 -5.27 10.82
C SER A 78 8.28 -6.15 11.86
N PHE A 79 8.98 -7.17 11.37
CA PHE A 79 9.77 -8.10 12.16
C PHE A 79 11.16 -8.19 11.55
N ALA A 80 12.15 -8.37 12.39
CA ALA A 80 13.52 -8.69 12.00
C ALA A 80 14.03 -9.78 12.95
N PHE A 81 14.51 -10.90 12.41
CA PHE A 81 15.02 -12.00 13.22
C PHE A 81 16.06 -12.83 12.48
N LYS A 82 16.91 -13.51 13.26
CA LYS A 82 17.95 -14.40 12.75
C LYS A 82 17.35 -15.78 12.52
N LEU A 83 17.39 -16.25 11.28
CA LEU A 83 16.95 -17.59 10.92
C LEU A 83 17.77 -18.08 9.72
N SER A 84 18.61 -19.08 9.97
CA SER A 84 19.49 -19.63 8.92
C SER A 84 18.93 -20.91 8.28
N ASP A 85 18.00 -21.59 8.96
CA ASP A 85 17.37 -22.84 8.51
C ASP A 85 16.04 -23.07 9.24
N GLY A 86 15.17 -23.89 8.67
CA GLY A 86 13.84 -24.20 9.19
C GLY A 86 12.75 -23.26 8.70
N GLU A 87 11.66 -23.17 9.46
CA GLU A 87 10.45 -22.46 9.06
C GLU A 87 10.05 -21.42 10.09
N TRP A 88 9.31 -20.41 9.67
CA TRP A 88 8.67 -19.43 10.54
C TRP A 88 7.19 -19.27 10.22
N THR A 89 6.40 -18.98 11.25
CA THR A 89 4.95 -18.78 11.14
C THR A 89 4.57 -17.49 11.85
N PHE A 90 3.86 -16.62 11.15
CA PHE A 90 3.25 -15.44 11.74
C PHE A 90 1.96 -15.81 12.47
N SER A 91 1.75 -15.25 13.65
CA SER A 91 0.52 -15.41 14.44
C SER A 91 0.06 -14.06 14.97
N LEU A 92 -1.24 -13.78 14.84
CA LEU A 92 -1.86 -12.58 15.41
C LEU A 92 -3.09 -12.96 16.23
N GLN A 93 -3.23 -12.31 17.38
CA GLN A 93 -4.37 -12.42 18.27
C GLN A 93 -4.99 -11.04 18.51
N GLY A 94 -6.32 -10.93 18.48
CA GLY A 94 -7.04 -9.69 18.78
C GLY A 94 -8.52 -9.94 19.04
N GLN A 95 -9.06 -9.40 20.14
CA GLN A 95 -10.48 -9.58 20.55
C GLN A 95 -11.02 -11.02 20.43
N GLY A 96 -10.23 -12.02 20.84
CA GLY A 96 -10.63 -13.43 20.79
C GLY A 96 -10.63 -14.04 19.38
N GLN A 97 -10.18 -13.31 18.36
CA GLN A 97 -9.81 -13.85 17.06
C GLN A 97 -8.33 -14.18 17.05
N SER A 98 -7.96 -15.26 16.37
CA SER A 98 -6.57 -15.59 16.06
C SER A 98 -6.44 -15.91 14.59
N LEU A 99 -5.35 -15.46 13.97
CA LEU A 99 -4.99 -15.80 12.60
C LEU A 99 -3.52 -16.18 12.53
N THR A 100 -3.20 -17.02 11.55
CA THR A 100 -1.84 -17.51 11.32
C THR A 100 -1.52 -17.46 9.83
N LEU A 101 -0.27 -17.15 9.50
CA LEU A 101 0.23 -17.12 8.13
C LEU A 101 1.57 -17.86 8.05
N GLY A 102 1.71 -18.74 7.05
CA GLY A 102 2.84 -19.68 6.94
C GLY A 102 2.41 -21.13 7.26
N PRO A 103 3.37 -22.03 7.52
CA PRO A 103 4.81 -21.77 7.66
C PRO A 103 5.48 -21.33 6.35
N TYR A 104 6.57 -20.59 6.48
CA TYR A 104 7.45 -20.17 5.40
C TYR A 104 8.88 -20.63 5.71
N GLU A 105 9.61 -21.05 4.68
CA GLU A 105 11.02 -21.44 4.81
C GLU A 105 11.90 -20.24 5.19
N ALA A 106 13.06 -20.51 5.77
CA ALA A 106 14.03 -19.50 6.19
C ALA A 106 14.55 -18.65 5.02
N ASP A 107 14.70 -19.25 3.84
CA ASP A 107 15.17 -18.59 2.60
C ASP A 107 14.02 -18.06 1.73
N PHE A 108 12.80 -18.04 2.25
CA PHE A 108 11.64 -17.55 1.53
C PHE A 108 11.75 -16.04 1.26
N GLU A 109 11.76 -15.65 -0.02
CA GLU A 109 11.69 -14.25 -0.44
C GLU A 109 10.36 -13.94 -1.12
N PHE A 110 9.79 -12.80 -0.79
CA PHE A 110 8.54 -12.35 -1.38
C PHE A 110 8.45 -10.84 -1.39
N GLN A 111 7.91 -10.28 -2.46
CA GLN A 111 7.59 -8.87 -2.53
C GLN A 111 6.26 -8.72 -3.24
N GLN A 112 5.22 -8.31 -2.51
CA GLN A 112 3.97 -7.94 -3.13
C GLN A 112 4.21 -6.69 -3.97
N ALA A 113 3.77 -6.71 -5.24
CA ALA A 113 3.80 -5.54 -6.08
C ALA A 113 3.06 -4.39 -5.40
N LYS A 114 3.66 -3.19 -5.36
CA LYS A 114 3.02 -1.98 -4.85
C LYS A 114 1.85 -1.59 -5.77
N GLY A 115 0.71 -2.23 -5.57
CA GLY A 115 -0.58 -1.70 -5.97
C GLY A 115 -1.22 -1.02 -4.76
N ARG A 116 -1.98 0.05 -4.98
CA ARG A 116 -2.94 0.48 -3.95
C ARG A 116 -3.89 -0.68 -3.73
N LEU A 117 -3.75 -1.40 -2.61
CA LEU A 117 -4.88 -2.11 -2.04
C LEU A 117 -5.91 -1.02 -1.75
N LEU A 118 -6.90 -0.89 -2.62
CA LEU A 118 -8.13 -0.17 -2.31
C LEU A 118 -8.77 -0.96 -1.17
N GLY A 119 -8.26 -0.77 0.05
CA GLY A 119 -8.83 -1.32 1.25
C GLY A 119 -10.29 -0.95 1.21
N ASN A 120 -11.14 -1.97 1.40
CA ASN A 120 -12.60 -1.92 1.33
C ASN A 120 -13.16 -0.91 2.34
N ALA A 121 -12.97 0.37 2.09
CA ALA A 121 -13.70 1.43 2.73
C ALA A 121 -15.17 1.20 2.40
N VAL A 122 -16.03 1.36 3.40
CA VAL A 122 -17.48 1.33 3.20
C VAL A 122 -17.81 2.35 2.10
N GLY A 123 -18.17 1.85 0.90
CA GLY A 123 -18.37 2.67 -0.31
C GLY A 123 -17.52 2.30 -1.53
N THR A 124 -16.55 1.38 -1.41
CA THR A 124 -15.65 1.00 -2.53
C THR A 124 -16.40 0.34 -3.71
N SER A 125 -17.51 -0.36 -3.43
CA SER A 125 -18.37 -0.95 -4.49
C SER A 125 -19.12 0.07 -5.34
N LEU A 126 -19.17 1.34 -4.93
CA LEU A 126 -19.81 2.41 -5.70
C LEU A 126 -18.85 3.02 -6.75
N PHE A 127 -17.55 2.78 -6.62
CA PHE A 127 -16.52 3.42 -7.45
C PHE A 127 -15.64 2.43 -8.22
N SER A 128 -15.70 1.13 -7.92
CA SER A 128 -14.88 0.10 -8.57
C SER A 128 -15.18 -0.09 -10.06
N GLY A 129 -16.37 0.26 -10.54
CA GLY A 129 -16.72 0.17 -11.97
C GLY A 129 -16.45 1.44 -12.78
N ALA A 130 -16.18 2.59 -12.14
CA ALA A 130 -16.11 3.89 -12.80
C ALA A 130 -14.68 4.38 -13.07
N PHE A 131 -13.68 3.84 -12.36
CA PHE A 131 -12.29 4.33 -12.40
C PHE A 131 -11.23 3.24 -12.62
N ASP A 132 -11.65 2.00 -12.89
CA ASP A 132 -10.76 0.82 -12.89
C ASP A 132 -9.66 0.90 -13.97
N SER A 133 -9.97 1.48 -15.14
CA SER A 133 -9.02 1.53 -16.25
C SER A 133 -8.02 2.69 -16.20
N ASP A 134 -8.29 3.75 -15.44
CA ASP A 134 -7.51 5.00 -15.47
C ASP A 134 -6.71 5.27 -14.18
N LEU A 135 -6.97 4.54 -13.10
CA LEU A 135 -6.31 4.78 -11.81
C LEU A 135 -5.11 3.86 -11.52
N GLY A 136 -4.93 2.78 -12.30
CA GLY A 136 -3.81 1.84 -12.13
C GLY A 136 -2.44 2.46 -12.43
N ASP A 137 -2.40 3.40 -13.37
CA ASP A 137 -1.19 4.16 -13.75
C ASP A 137 -1.02 5.48 -12.99
N PHE A 138 -2.04 5.93 -12.27
CA PHE A 138 -2.00 7.22 -11.59
C PHE A 138 -1.07 7.16 -10.37
N GLY A 139 0.14 7.70 -10.53
CA GLY A 139 1.21 7.73 -9.53
C GLY A 139 2.37 6.74 -9.79
N ASN A 140 2.28 5.90 -10.82
CA ASN A 140 3.38 5.02 -11.25
C ASN A 140 4.29 5.66 -12.31
N VAL A 141 3.83 6.71 -12.99
CA VAL A 141 4.64 7.49 -13.94
C VAL A 141 5.39 8.58 -13.17
N GLN A 142 6.70 8.44 -12.98
CA GLN A 142 7.57 9.60 -12.81
C GLN A 142 7.75 10.23 -14.20
N GLU A 143 6.79 11.02 -14.65
CA GLU A 143 7.02 11.92 -15.78
C GLU A 143 7.99 13.03 -15.32
N ARG A 144 9.29 12.74 -15.41
CA ARG A 144 10.32 13.76 -15.50
C ARG A 144 10.77 13.85 -16.96
N GLU A 145 9.85 14.11 -17.87
CA GLU A 145 10.28 14.75 -19.11
C GLU A 145 10.63 16.20 -18.78
N LEU A 146 11.86 16.57 -19.11
CA LEU A 146 12.34 17.94 -19.00
C LEU A 146 11.45 18.77 -19.93
N ILE A 147 10.63 19.67 -19.37
CA ILE A 147 9.82 20.57 -20.19
C ILE A 147 10.80 21.44 -20.99
N ASP A 148 10.86 21.21 -22.30
CA ASP A 148 11.57 22.11 -23.21
C ASP A 148 10.77 23.41 -23.29
N ALA A 149 11.28 24.44 -22.61
CA ALA A 149 10.65 25.76 -22.58
C ALA A 149 10.50 26.39 -23.98
N SER A 150 11.21 25.89 -25.01
CA SER A 150 11.05 26.33 -26.40
C SER A 150 9.76 25.82 -27.06
N GLN A 151 9.14 24.76 -26.51
CA GLN A 151 7.89 24.17 -27.02
C GLN A 151 6.64 24.69 -26.28
N VAL A 152 6.82 25.53 -25.26
CA VAL A 152 5.71 26.09 -24.46
C VAL A 152 5.16 27.34 -25.15
N GLN A 153 4.00 27.23 -25.78
CA GLN A 153 3.33 28.37 -26.41
C GLN A 153 2.19 28.92 -25.52
N MET A 154 2.35 30.17 -25.05
CA MET A 154 1.31 30.87 -24.29
C MET A 154 0.17 31.30 -25.20
N SER A 155 -1.03 30.77 -24.97
CA SER A 155 -2.25 31.19 -25.68
C SER A 155 -2.91 32.35 -24.92
N THR A 156 -3.13 33.47 -25.62
CA THR A 156 -3.84 34.63 -25.04
C THR A 156 -5.26 34.69 -25.59
N PHE A 157 -6.26 34.83 -24.73
CA PHE A 157 -7.65 35.01 -25.11
C PHE A 157 -8.14 36.39 -24.67
N TYR A 158 -8.93 37.04 -25.51
CA TYR A 158 -9.58 38.31 -25.21
C TYR A 158 -11.09 38.08 -25.09
N GLY A 159 -11.69 38.57 -23.99
CA GLY A 159 -13.12 38.60 -23.79
C GLY A 159 -13.64 40.04 -23.90
N GLU A 160 -14.54 40.29 -24.83
CA GLU A 160 -15.25 41.57 -24.94
C GLU A 160 -16.73 41.37 -24.60
N ASN A 161 -17.29 42.27 -23.80
CA ASN A 161 -18.70 42.25 -23.45
C ASN A 161 -19.52 42.94 -24.55
N ALA A 162 -20.40 42.20 -25.21
CA ALA A 162 -21.31 42.74 -26.21
C ALA A 162 -22.57 43.31 -25.52
N GLU A 163 -23.08 44.42 -26.07
CA GLU A 163 -24.29 45.09 -25.56
C GLU A 163 -25.49 44.13 -25.68
N GLY A 164 -26.04 43.72 -24.53
CA GLY A 164 -27.01 42.62 -24.43
C GLY A 164 -26.60 41.48 -23.47
N GLY A 165 -25.39 41.54 -22.88
CA GLY A 165 -24.97 40.64 -21.80
C GLY A 165 -24.28 39.34 -22.24
N ALA A 166 -23.97 39.20 -23.53
CA ALA A 166 -23.17 38.11 -24.06
C ALA A 166 -21.69 38.49 -24.10
N THR A 167 -20.80 37.61 -23.61
CA THR A 167 -19.35 37.78 -23.75
C THR A 167 -18.85 37.04 -24.99
N LYS A 168 -18.19 37.75 -25.90
CA LYS A 168 -17.54 37.15 -27.06
C LYS A 168 -16.06 36.91 -26.73
N ILE A 169 -15.60 35.69 -26.89
CA ILE A 169 -14.20 35.31 -26.68
C ILE A 169 -13.53 35.17 -28.04
N SER A 170 -12.41 35.85 -28.26
CA SER A 170 -11.55 35.70 -29.44
C SER A 170 -10.14 35.30 -29.03
N ALA A 171 -9.58 34.30 -29.73
CA ALA A 171 -8.18 33.92 -29.58
C ALA A 171 -7.28 35.02 -30.15
N GLY A 172 -6.22 35.39 -29.44
CA GLY A 172 -5.18 36.29 -29.93
C GLY A 172 -4.34 35.65 -31.04
N THR A 173 -3.74 36.47 -31.89
CA THR A 173 -2.83 35.99 -32.95
C THR A 173 -1.53 35.45 -32.34
N PHE A 174 -1.12 34.26 -32.79
CA PHE A 174 0.18 33.69 -32.46
C PHE A 174 1.28 34.51 -33.15
N ASN A 175 2.11 35.22 -32.38
CA ASN A 175 3.35 35.76 -32.91
C ASN A 175 4.35 34.61 -33.04
N ASN A 176 4.53 34.09 -34.26
CA ASN A 176 5.73 33.35 -34.59
C ASN A 176 6.86 34.37 -34.72
N LEU A 177 7.74 34.43 -33.72
CA LEU A 177 9.04 35.06 -33.89
C LEU A 177 9.87 34.09 -34.75
N GLU A 178 10.20 34.50 -35.97
CA GLU A 178 11.27 33.86 -36.78
C GLU A 178 12.63 33.97 -36.08
#